data_AF-A0A344LE35-F1
#
_entry.id   AF-A0A344LE35-F1
#
_cell.length_a   1.000
_cell.length_b   1.000
_cell.length_c   1.000
_cell.angle_alpha   90.00
_cell.angle_beta   90.00
_cell.angle_gamma   90.00
#
_symmetry.space_group_name_H-M   'P 1'
#
loop_
_entity.id
_entity.type
_entity.pdbx_description
1 polymer ?
#
loop_
_entity_poly.entity_id
_entity_poly.type
_entity_poly.pdbx_seq_one_letter_code
_entity_poly.pdbx_strand_id
1 'polypeptide(L)'
;MTPTDLALLHATVIDATGGRPRPDATVVVRAGRITALGRFGDTHVPRGVRKLDLRGKFVVPGLCDVRVHGGDPALLLANGITTVPPPLPPRRVALDPAEFVRPAPPHVPALARHLVLDRPSLLSADDYRLKYLPPSIRESWRWTLARLRRKPDQRALFEHRLRFTGALRRAGVPILAGTDTGAPWVFPGFALHDELAFLVDAGCTPMQALQAATKEPARHLGRSATHGTVTRGKVADLLVLDADPLADIRNTRKIHSIVAGGAYVSPADRAQLLSTAAAA
;
A
#
# COMPACT_ATOMS: atom_id res chain seq x y z
N MET A 1 5.75 -0.43 18.56
CA MET A 1 5.93 -1.90 18.67
C MET A 1 7.42 -2.20 18.70
N THR A 2 7.87 -3.17 19.48
CA THR A 2 9.30 -3.51 19.59
C THR A 2 9.74 -4.44 18.45
N PRO A 3 10.90 -4.19 17.81
CA PRO A 3 11.41 -5.09 16.78
C PRO A 3 11.63 -6.51 17.30
N THR A 4 11.31 -7.50 16.48
CA THR A 4 11.54 -8.93 16.77
C THR A 4 12.59 -9.46 15.80
N ASP A 5 13.52 -10.28 16.30
CA ASP A 5 14.44 -11.00 15.42
C ASP A 5 13.71 -12.21 14.81
N LEU A 6 13.56 -12.23 13.49
CA LEU A 6 12.72 -13.17 12.73
C LEU A 6 13.51 -13.86 11.63
N ALA A 7 13.10 -15.07 11.28
CA ALA A 7 13.45 -15.71 10.02
C ALA A 7 12.17 -16.18 9.32
N LEU A 8 11.88 -15.59 8.15
CA LEU A 8 10.77 -15.95 7.28
C LEU A 8 11.27 -17.01 6.31
N LEU A 9 10.84 -18.26 6.48
CA LEU A 9 11.34 -19.42 5.75
C LEU A 9 10.38 -19.83 4.63
N HIS A 10 10.90 -20.39 3.54
CA HIS A 10 10.12 -21.00 2.45
C HIS A 10 9.11 -20.08 1.74
N ALA A 11 9.24 -18.76 1.88
CA ALA A 11 8.35 -17.81 1.21
C ALA A 11 8.69 -17.65 -0.27
N THR A 12 7.72 -17.24 -1.07
CA THR A 12 8.00 -16.62 -2.37
C THR A 12 8.21 -15.12 -2.18
N VAL A 13 9.43 -14.62 -2.36
CA VAL A 13 9.73 -13.20 -2.16
C VAL A 13 9.57 -12.43 -3.47
N ILE A 14 8.72 -11.40 -3.45
CA ILE A 14 8.58 -10.42 -4.54
C ILE A 14 9.18 -9.12 -4.01
N ASP A 15 10.44 -8.86 -4.36
CA ASP A 15 11.24 -7.79 -3.75
C ASP A 15 10.90 -6.37 -4.22
N ALA A 16 9.98 -6.24 -5.17
CA ALA A 16 9.59 -4.99 -5.85
C ALA A 16 10.72 -4.25 -6.57
N THR A 17 11.87 -4.89 -6.82
CA THR A 17 12.96 -4.28 -7.62
C THR A 17 12.61 -4.22 -9.12
N GLY A 18 11.69 -5.08 -9.56
CA GLY A 18 11.37 -5.36 -10.96
C GLY A 18 11.88 -6.75 -11.41
N GLY A 19 12.69 -7.41 -10.58
CA GLY A 19 13.13 -8.79 -10.80
C GLY A 19 12.01 -9.82 -10.66
N ARG A 20 12.31 -11.05 -11.07
CA ARG A 20 11.39 -12.20 -10.92
C ARG A 20 11.18 -12.55 -9.44
N PRO A 21 10.00 -13.07 -9.06
CA PRO A 21 9.79 -13.63 -7.72
C PRO A 21 10.83 -14.72 -7.39
N ARG A 22 11.27 -14.75 -6.14
CA ARG A 22 12.23 -15.74 -5.62
C ARG A 22 11.48 -16.80 -4.82
N PRO A 23 11.17 -17.98 -5.39
CA PRO A 23 10.52 -19.05 -4.64
C PRO A 23 11.46 -19.64 -3.59
N ASP A 24 10.87 -20.27 -2.58
CA ASP A 24 11.60 -20.99 -1.51
C ASP A 24 12.74 -20.19 -0.88
N ALA A 25 12.46 -18.92 -0.58
CA ALA A 25 13.42 -17.97 -0.06
C ALA A 25 13.36 -17.86 1.47
N THR A 26 14.48 -17.45 2.05
CA THR A 26 14.63 -17.10 3.46
C THR A 26 14.92 -15.61 3.60
N VAL A 27 14.15 -14.91 4.43
CA VAL A 27 14.38 -13.52 4.83
C VAL A 27 14.71 -13.48 6.31
N VAL A 28 15.87 -12.94 6.68
CA VAL A 28 16.25 -12.76 8.09
C VAL A 28 16.10 -11.30 8.47
N VAL A 29 15.37 -11.05 9.55
CA VAL A 29 15.16 -9.72 10.12
C VAL A 29 15.84 -9.67 11.49
N ARG A 30 16.68 -8.66 11.72
CA ARG A 30 17.24 -8.37 13.04
C ARG A 30 17.24 -6.88 13.32
N ALA A 31 16.94 -6.51 14.57
CA ALA A 31 16.95 -5.10 15.01
C ALA A 31 16.26 -4.14 14.01
N GLY A 32 15.09 -4.54 13.50
CA GLY A 32 14.31 -3.72 12.57
C GLY A 32 14.73 -3.79 11.10
N ARG A 33 15.77 -4.54 10.74
CA ARG A 33 16.34 -4.56 9.39
C ARG A 33 16.44 -5.95 8.78
N ILE A 34 16.34 -6.00 7.45
CA ILE A 34 16.61 -7.21 6.65
C ILE A 34 18.12 -7.43 6.63
N THR A 35 18.61 -8.46 7.31
CA THR A 35 20.05 -8.75 7.40
C THR A 35 20.50 -9.80 6.38
N ALA A 36 19.59 -10.65 5.92
CA ALA A 36 19.83 -11.62 4.85
C ALA A 36 18.58 -11.87 4.01
N LEU A 37 18.78 -12.14 2.72
CA LEU A 37 17.78 -12.61 1.77
C LEU A 37 18.48 -13.57 0.81
N GLY A 38 17.99 -14.80 0.69
CA GLY A 38 18.53 -15.80 -0.22
C GLY A 38 17.66 -17.04 -0.29
N ARG A 39 18.14 -18.10 -0.95
CA ARG A 39 17.44 -19.40 -1.01
C ARG A 39 17.42 -20.05 0.38
N PHE A 40 16.35 -20.80 0.69
CA PHE A 40 16.32 -21.68 1.85
C PHE A 40 17.45 -22.72 1.77
N GLY A 41 18.05 -23.07 2.91
CA GLY A 41 19.23 -23.94 3.00
C GLY A 41 20.56 -23.19 2.82
N ASP A 42 20.64 -22.26 1.87
CA ASP A 42 21.86 -21.49 1.58
C ASP A 42 22.00 -20.24 2.47
N THR A 43 20.87 -19.72 2.97
CA THR A 43 20.84 -18.51 3.79
C THR A 43 21.08 -18.83 5.26
N HIS A 44 22.13 -18.27 5.85
CA HIS A 44 22.39 -18.44 7.28
C HIS A 44 21.29 -17.83 8.15
N VAL A 45 20.65 -18.66 8.98
CA VAL A 45 19.66 -18.25 9.98
C VAL A 45 20.32 -18.27 11.37
N PRO A 46 20.48 -17.11 12.03
CA PRO A 46 21.08 -17.05 13.36
C PRO A 46 20.28 -17.84 14.41
N ARG A 47 20.95 -18.30 15.47
CA ARG A 47 20.28 -18.96 16.61
C ARG A 47 19.41 -17.95 17.38
N GLY A 48 18.34 -18.44 18.01
CA GLY A 48 17.47 -17.63 18.88
C GLY A 48 16.49 -16.70 18.15
N VAL A 49 16.52 -16.62 16.81
CA VAL A 49 15.51 -15.88 16.05
C VAL A 49 14.21 -16.69 15.94
N ARG A 50 13.07 -16.01 15.97
CA ARG A 50 11.77 -16.66 15.76
C ARG A 50 11.63 -17.07 14.30
N LYS A 51 11.48 -18.36 14.05
CA LYS A 51 11.31 -18.93 12.71
C LYS A 51 9.83 -19.01 12.35
N LEU A 52 9.47 -18.53 11.16
CA LEU A 52 8.13 -18.59 10.61
C LEU A 52 8.20 -19.36 9.30
N ASP A 53 7.51 -20.50 9.22
CA ASP A 53 7.36 -21.26 7.98
C ASP A 53 6.25 -20.63 7.14
N LEU A 54 6.62 -20.12 5.97
CA LEU A 54 5.76 -19.38 5.06
C LEU A 54 5.57 -20.10 3.72
N ARG A 55 5.65 -21.43 3.71
CA ARG A 55 5.30 -22.23 2.52
C ARG A 55 3.95 -21.81 1.94
N GLY A 56 3.95 -21.56 0.62
CA GLY A 56 2.77 -21.09 -0.11
C GLY A 56 2.37 -19.63 0.14
N LYS A 57 3.16 -18.86 0.90
CA LYS A 57 2.95 -17.42 1.12
C LYS A 57 3.89 -16.58 0.28
N PHE A 58 3.51 -15.32 0.13
CA PHE A 58 4.26 -14.32 -0.64
C PHE A 58 4.74 -13.20 0.27
N VAL A 59 6.03 -12.86 0.22
CA VAL A 59 6.60 -11.74 0.97
C VAL A 59 6.83 -10.58 0.03
N VAL A 60 6.20 -9.44 0.33
CA VAL A 60 6.35 -8.17 -0.42
C VAL A 60 6.73 -7.04 0.52
N PRO A 61 7.22 -5.88 0.04
CA PRO A 61 7.43 -4.73 0.91
C PRO A 61 6.11 -4.23 1.49
N GLY A 62 6.17 -3.67 2.69
CA GLY A 62 5.07 -2.94 3.32
C GLY A 62 4.61 -1.77 2.44
N LEU A 63 3.31 -1.52 2.42
CA LEU A 63 2.71 -0.52 1.53
C LEU A 63 2.87 0.90 2.11
N CYS A 64 2.99 1.85 1.20
CA CYS A 64 3.08 3.27 1.45
C CYS A 64 1.93 3.97 0.73
N ASP A 65 1.08 4.65 1.50
CA ASP A 65 0.07 5.56 0.95
C ASP A 65 0.61 6.99 1.04
N VAL A 66 0.91 7.60 -0.10
CA VAL A 66 1.55 8.92 -0.12
C VAL A 66 0.59 10.07 0.17
N ARG A 67 -0.72 9.80 0.29
CA ARG A 67 -1.73 10.83 0.50
C ARG A 67 -2.91 10.34 1.34
N VAL A 68 -2.75 10.50 2.65
CA VAL A 68 -3.74 10.13 3.68
C VAL A 68 -4.12 11.37 4.48
N HIS A 69 -5.41 11.62 4.69
CA HIS A 69 -5.94 12.65 5.59
C HIS A 69 -6.76 12.00 6.70
N GLY A 70 -6.09 11.66 7.81
CA GLY A 70 -6.70 11.00 8.97
C GLY A 70 -6.85 9.49 8.82
N GLY A 71 -7.64 8.88 9.69
CA GLY A 71 -7.79 7.42 9.81
C GLY A 71 -6.99 6.85 10.98
N ASP A 72 -7.51 5.77 11.57
CA ASP A 72 -6.88 5.07 12.68
C ASP A 72 -5.57 4.39 12.19
N PRO A 73 -4.39 4.72 12.77
CA PRO A 73 -3.14 4.07 12.44
C PRO A 73 -3.17 2.54 12.59
N ALA A 74 -3.95 2.00 13.55
CA ALA A 74 -4.12 0.56 13.71
C ALA A 74 -4.84 -0.06 12.52
N LEU A 75 -5.86 0.62 11.98
CA LEU A 75 -6.58 0.20 10.78
C LEU A 75 -5.70 0.27 9.53
N LEU A 76 -4.89 1.32 9.39
CA LEU A 76 -3.90 1.44 8.30
C LEU A 76 -2.91 0.29 8.35
N LEU A 77 -2.33 0.02 9.51
CA LEU A 77 -1.39 -1.08 9.72
C LEU A 77 -2.04 -2.43 9.43
N ALA A 78 -3.26 -2.67 9.91
CA ALA A 78 -3.99 -3.92 9.67
C ALA A 78 -4.31 -4.17 8.18
N ASN A 79 -4.33 -3.11 7.36
CA ASN A 79 -4.43 -3.17 5.91
C ASN A 79 -3.05 -3.16 5.22
N GLY A 80 -1.95 -3.31 5.96
CA GLY A 80 -0.61 -3.44 5.40
C GLY A 80 0.06 -2.13 5.00
N ILE A 81 -0.50 -0.98 5.40
CA ILE A 81 0.13 0.32 5.25
C ILE A 81 1.12 0.48 6.40
N THR A 82 2.40 0.27 6.12
CA THR A 82 3.49 0.40 7.11
C THR A 82 4.14 1.77 7.06
N THR A 83 3.86 2.57 6.04
CA THR A 83 4.42 3.91 5.87
C THR A 83 3.34 4.89 5.43
N VAL A 84 3.20 5.99 6.17
CA VAL A 84 2.51 7.20 5.73
C VAL A 84 3.54 8.32 5.82
N PRO A 85 3.96 8.91 4.68
CA PRO A 85 4.94 9.99 4.70
C PRO A 85 4.31 11.27 5.26
N PRO A 86 5.12 12.21 5.78
CA PRO A 86 4.62 13.53 6.12
C PRO A 86 3.99 14.20 4.89
N PRO A 87 3.07 15.17 5.08
CA PRO A 87 2.44 15.89 3.98
C PRO A 87 3.50 16.44 3.02
N LEU A 88 3.25 16.33 1.71
CA LEU A 88 4.12 16.96 0.71
C LEU A 88 4.14 18.48 0.99
N PRO A 89 5.33 19.11 1.07
CA PRO A 89 5.41 20.54 1.28
C PRO A 89 4.66 21.27 0.16
N PRO A 90 4.03 22.43 0.45
CA PRO A 90 3.41 23.23 -0.59
C PRO A 90 4.46 23.54 -1.66
N ARG A 91 4.09 23.33 -2.93
CA ARG A 91 4.95 23.75 -4.04
C ARG A 91 5.16 25.25 -3.94
N ARG A 92 6.38 25.67 -3.60
CA ARG A 92 6.82 27.02 -3.93
C ARG A 92 7.03 27.03 -5.43
N VAL A 93 6.16 27.72 -6.17
CA VAL A 93 6.42 28.04 -7.57
C VAL A 93 7.50 29.13 -7.56
N ALA A 94 8.75 28.72 -7.44
CA ALA A 94 9.87 29.56 -7.81
C ALA A 94 10.17 29.25 -9.28
N LEU A 95 10.14 30.25 -10.15
CA LEU A 95 10.60 30.10 -11.53
C LEU A 95 12.14 30.02 -11.52
N ASP A 96 12.67 28.88 -11.06
CA ASP A 96 14.09 28.56 -11.16
C ASP A 96 14.32 27.76 -12.47
N PRO A 97 15.11 28.28 -13.42
CA PRO A 97 15.49 27.56 -14.63
C PRO A 97 16.08 26.16 -14.37
N ALA A 98 16.72 25.93 -13.22
CA ALA A 98 17.25 24.63 -12.82
C ALA A 98 16.15 23.61 -12.43
N GLU A 99 14.92 24.05 -12.10
CA GLU A 99 13.78 23.16 -11.88
C GLU A 99 13.25 22.53 -13.19
N PHE A 100 13.47 23.18 -14.34
CA PHE A 100 13.06 22.66 -15.66
C PHE A 100 13.91 21.47 -16.14
N VAL A 101 15.04 21.20 -15.50
CA VAL A 101 15.93 20.05 -15.79
C VAL A 101 15.62 18.84 -14.91
N ARG A 102 14.70 18.96 -13.94
CA ARG A 102 14.32 17.84 -13.07
C ARG A 102 13.40 16.85 -13.82
N PRO A 103 13.50 15.55 -13.54
CA PRO A 103 12.53 14.58 -14.05
C PRO A 103 11.12 15.02 -13.66
N ALA A 104 10.15 14.75 -14.54
CA ALA A 104 8.76 15.13 -14.32
C ALA A 104 8.31 14.70 -12.91
N PRO A 105 7.61 15.59 -12.19
CA PRO A 105 7.14 15.29 -10.84
C PRO A 105 6.23 14.05 -10.89
N PRO A 106 6.24 13.22 -9.84
CA PRO A 106 5.38 12.05 -9.82
C PRO A 106 3.91 12.44 -9.91
N HIS A 107 3.13 11.61 -10.60
CA HIS A 107 1.68 11.70 -10.62
C HIS A 107 1.09 10.82 -9.52
N VAL A 108 0.20 11.40 -8.71
CA VAL A 108 -0.61 10.70 -7.71
C VAL A 108 -2.06 10.79 -8.16
N PRO A 109 -2.62 9.72 -8.77
CA PRO A 109 -3.89 9.84 -9.47
C PRO A 109 -5.10 9.85 -8.52
N ALA A 110 -5.03 9.20 -7.35
CA ALA A 110 -6.12 9.13 -6.37
C ALA A 110 -7.46 8.66 -6.98
N LEU A 111 -7.38 7.61 -7.79
CA LEU A 111 -8.50 7.02 -8.51
C LEU A 111 -9.58 6.51 -7.55
N ALA A 112 -9.22 6.01 -6.37
CA ALA A 112 -10.17 5.62 -5.34
C ALA A 112 -11.10 6.79 -4.93
N ARG A 113 -10.55 7.98 -4.73
CA ARG A 113 -11.35 9.20 -4.50
C ARG A 113 -12.16 9.59 -5.72
N HIS A 114 -11.56 9.54 -6.91
CA HIS A 114 -12.27 9.95 -8.12
C HIS A 114 -13.41 9.02 -8.49
N LEU A 115 -13.33 7.72 -8.16
CA LEU A 115 -14.45 6.80 -8.32
C LEU A 115 -15.67 7.28 -7.53
N VAL A 116 -15.48 7.71 -6.27
CA VAL A 116 -16.58 8.23 -5.45
C VAL A 116 -17.24 9.44 -6.10
N LEU A 117 -16.44 10.36 -6.65
CA LEU A 117 -16.93 11.59 -7.27
C LEU A 117 -17.61 11.35 -8.62
N ASP A 118 -17.03 10.49 -9.45
CA ASP A 118 -17.47 10.25 -10.81
C ASP A 118 -18.58 9.19 -10.87
N ARG A 119 -18.67 8.28 -9.89
CA ARG A 119 -19.60 7.14 -9.86
C ARG A 119 -20.38 7.08 -8.53
N PRO A 120 -21.14 8.12 -8.18
CA PRO A 120 -21.86 8.18 -6.91
C PRO A 120 -22.94 7.09 -6.76
N SER A 121 -23.37 6.44 -7.84
CA SER A 121 -24.29 5.30 -7.77
C SER A 121 -23.69 4.06 -7.09
N LEU A 122 -22.36 3.94 -7.05
CA LEU A 122 -21.65 2.82 -6.42
C LEU A 122 -21.56 2.96 -4.90
N LEU A 123 -21.93 4.14 -4.36
CA LEU A 123 -21.89 4.40 -2.93
C LEU A 123 -23.06 3.71 -2.24
N SER A 124 -22.74 2.84 -1.28
CA SER A 124 -23.73 2.13 -0.48
C SER A 124 -23.70 2.58 0.97
N ALA A 125 -24.90 2.75 1.56
CA ALA A 125 -25.06 2.98 3.00
C ALA A 125 -24.75 1.72 3.84
N ASP A 126 -24.67 0.55 3.18
CA ASP A 126 -24.44 -0.76 3.76
C ASP A 126 -23.05 -1.33 3.41
N ASP A 127 -22.12 -0.47 2.97
CA ASP A 127 -20.73 -0.90 2.74
C ASP A 127 -20.14 -1.45 4.05
N TYR A 128 -19.68 -2.70 4.03
CA TYR A 128 -19.16 -3.41 5.21
C TYR A 128 -17.99 -2.68 5.86
N ARG A 129 -17.28 -1.82 5.12
CA ARG A 129 -16.13 -1.06 5.62
C ARG A 129 -16.54 0.10 6.55
N LEU A 130 -17.81 0.51 6.53
CA LEU A 130 -18.35 1.57 7.41
C LEU A 130 -18.21 1.22 8.90
N LYS A 131 -18.15 -0.06 9.25
CA LYS A 131 -17.98 -0.50 10.65
C LYS A 131 -16.62 -0.09 11.24
N TYR A 132 -15.60 0.12 10.41
CA TYR A 132 -14.25 0.52 10.85
C TYR A 132 -14.09 2.05 10.99
N LEU A 133 -15.17 2.81 10.80
CA LEU A 133 -15.16 4.26 10.97
C LEU A 133 -15.81 4.63 12.30
N PRO A 134 -15.30 5.67 13.00
CA PRO A 134 -15.94 6.22 14.19
C PRO A 134 -17.42 6.57 13.92
N PRO A 135 -18.31 6.43 14.92
CA PRO A 135 -19.73 6.70 14.76
C PRO A 135 -20.04 8.07 14.13
N SER A 136 -19.33 9.12 14.57
CA SER A 136 -19.51 10.49 14.06
C SER A 136 -19.18 10.62 12.57
N ILE A 137 -18.14 9.93 12.09
CA ILE A 137 -17.77 9.90 10.66
C ILE A 137 -18.80 9.10 9.86
N ARG A 138 -19.24 7.95 10.38
CA ARG A 138 -20.26 7.10 9.75
C ARG A 138 -21.58 7.86 9.56
N GLU A 139 -22.02 8.58 10.58
CA GLU A 139 -23.22 9.43 10.54
C GLU A 139 -23.05 10.58 9.55
N SER A 140 -21.91 11.29 9.60
CA SER A 140 -21.60 12.37 8.66
C SER A 140 -21.61 11.90 7.20
N TRP A 141 -21.04 10.73 6.93
CA TRP A 141 -21.02 10.15 5.59
C TRP A 141 -22.43 9.74 5.15
N ARG A 142 -23.20 9.04 5.99
CA ARG A 142 -24.61 8.69 5.70
C ARG A 142 -25.46 9.92 5.42
N TRP A 143 -25.28 10.97 6.21
CA TRP A 143 -25.93 12.27 5.99
C TRP A 143 -25.52 12.89 4.65
N THR A 144 -24.24 12.81 4.30
CA THR A 144 -23.71 13.31 3.01
C THR A 144 -24.35 12.55 1.84
N LEU A 145 -24.42 11.22 1.92
CA LEU A 145 -25.04 10.39 0.88
C LEU A 145 -26.53 10.69 0.71
N ALA A 146 -27.27 10.88 1.81
CA ALA A 146 -28.68 11.23 1.78
C ALA A 146 -28.96 12.59 1.11
N ARG A 147 -28.00 13.52 1.18
CA ARG A 147 -28.11 14.89 0.64
C ARG A 147 -27.36 15.09 -0.66
N LEU A 148 -26.61 14.09 -1.10
CA LEU A 148 -25.92 14.12 -2.37
C LEU A 148 -26.98 14.20 -3.46
N ARG A 149 -27.12 15.38 -4.09
CA ARG A 149 -27.89 15.50 -5.34
C ARG A 149 -27.18 14.63 -6.36
N ARG A 150 -27.70 13.42 -6.59
CA ARG A 150 -27.09 12.42 -7.46
C ARG A 150 -27.00 13.00 -8.86
N LYS A 151 -25.82 13.50 -9.21
CA LYS A 151 -25.45 13.71 -10.60
C LYS A 151 -25.48 12.35 -11.30
N PRO A 152 -25.84 12.29 -12.59
CA PRO A 152 -25.69 11.06 -13.36
C PRO A 152 -24.26 10.56 -13.24
N ASP A 153 -24.10 9.23 -13.21
CA ASP A 153 -22.78 8.61 -13.22
C ASP A 153 -21.96 9.11 -14.41
N GLN A 154 -20.78 9.63 -14.11
CA GLN A 154 -19.82 10.12 -15.08
C GLN A 154 -18.81 9.02 -15.42
N ARG A 155 -19.29 7.84 -15.81
CA ARG A 155 -18.43 6.68 -16.13
C ARG A 155 -17.34 7.03 -17.15
N ALA A 156 -17.70 7.78 -18.19
CA ALA A 156 -16.75 8.23 -19.20
C ALA A 156 -15.64 9.12 -18.63
N LEU A 157 -15.92 9.91 -17.59
CA LEU A 157 -14.92 10.74 -16.90
C LEU A 157 -13.95 9.86 -16.10
N PHE A 158 -14.44 8.87 -15.36
CA PHE A 158 -13.58 7.94 -14.63
C PHE A 158 -12.68 7.15 -15.60
N GLU A 159 -13.25 6.64 -16.68
CA GLU A 159 -12.49 5.96 -17.74
C GLU A 159 -11.46 6.89 -18.40
N HIS A 160 -11.78 8.17 -18.56
CA HIS A 160 -10.81 9.17 -19.03
C HIS A 160 -9.66 9.35 -18.04
N ARG A 161 -9.92 9.36 -16.73
CA ARG A 161 -8.85 9.42 -15.71
C ARG A 161 -7.94 8.19 -15.79
N LEU A 162 -8.50 6.98 -15.91
CA LEU A 162 -7.71 5.76 -16.12
C LEU A 162 -6.83 5.87 -17.37
N ARG A 163 -7.39 6.31 -18.50
CA ARG A 163 -6.62 6.51 -19.74
C ARG A 163 -5.52 7.55 -19.58
N PHE A 164 -5.80 8.65 -18.87
CA PHE A 164 -4.84 9.71 -18.60
C PHE A 164 -3.68 9.21 -17.73
N THR A 165 -3.96 8.53 -16.62
CA THR A 165 -2.93 7.89 -15.77
C THR A 165 -2.08 6.91 -16.57
N GLY A 166 -2.72 6.07 -17.39
CA GLY A 166 -2.01 5.14 -18.28
C GLY A 166 -1.14 5.84 -19.33
N ALA A 167 -1.60 6.97 -19.89
CA ALA A 167 -0.82 7.77 -20.84
C ALA A 167 0.41 8.40 -20.19
N LEU A 168 0.27 8.98 -18.99
CA LEU A 168 1.40 9.51 -18.22
C LEU A 168 2.43 8.41 -17.91
N ARG A 169 1.97 7.24 -17.48
CA ARG A 169 2.84 6.09 -17.22
C ARG A 169 3.61 5.69 -18.48
N ARG A 170 2.94 5.57 -19.63
CA ARG A 170 3.59 5.22 -20.90
C ARG A 170 4.58 6.28 -21.37
N ALA A 171 4.35 7.55 -21.02
CA ALA A 171 5.30 8.64 -21.25
C ALA A 171 6.48 8.66 -20.24
N GLY A 172 6.57 7.67 -19.33
CA GLY A 172 7.66 7.57 -18.36
C GLY A 172 7.49 8.43 -17.10
N VAL A 173 6.33 9.06 -16.90
CA VAL A 173 6.03 9.81 -15.68
C VAL A 173 5.92 8.83 -14.51
N PRO A 174 6.67 9.03 -13.40
CA PRO A 174 6.56 8.19 -12.22
C PRO A 174 5.15 8.26 -11.62
N ILE A 175 4.60 7.10 -11.25
CA ILE A 175 3.30 7.00 -10.58
C ILE A 175 3.51 6.62 -9.12
N LEU A 176 2.85 7.32 -8.21
CA LEU A 176 2.76 6.96 -6.79
C LEU A 176 1.31 6.64 -6.43
N ALA A 177 1.11 5.63 -5.60
CA ALA A 177 -0.20 5.30 -5.07
C ALA A 177 -0.51 6.19 -3.86
N GLY A 178 -1.63 6.90 -3.92
CA GLY A 178 -2.14 7.71 -2.82
C GLY A 178 -3.65 7.83 -2.94
N THR A 179 -4.35 7.79 -1.80
CA THR A 179 -5.80 7.58 -1.82
C THR A 179 -6.64 8.83 -1.64
N ASP A 180 -6.07 9.90 -1.07
CA ASP A 180 -6.85 11.01 -0.53
C ASP A 180 -7.90 10.54 0.51
N THR A 181 -7.53 9.52 1.31
CA THR A 181 -8.32 9.07 2.45
C THR A 181 -8.74 10.26 3.31
N GLY A 182 -10.00 10.28 3.78
CA GLY A 182 -10.62 11.42 4.47
C GLY A 182 -11.81 12.01 3.68
N ALA A 183 -11.87 11.73 2.38
CA ALA A 183 -13.08 11.93 1.59
C ALA A 183 -14.16 10.89 1.94
N PRO A 184 -15.46 11.23 1.82
CA PRO A 184 -16.54 10.25 1.95
C PRO A 184 -16.33 9.03 1.05
N TRP A 185 -16.58 7.82 1.57
CA TRP A 185 -16.40 6.53 0.89
C TRP A 185 -14.96 6.17 0.42
N VAL A 186 -13.95 6.94 0.83
CA VAL A 186 -12.54 6.55 0.68
C VAL A 186 -12.06 5.99 2.02
N PHE A 187 -12.18 4.68 2.17
CA PHE A 187 -11.96 3.98 3.43
C PHE A 187 -10.46 3.86 3.77
N PRO A 188 -10.01 4.36 4.94
CA PRO A 188 -8.61 4.28 5.34
C PRO A 188 -8.05 2.85 5.28
N GLY A 189 -6.88 2.72 4.66
CA GLY A 189 -6.20 1.44 4.47
C GLY A 189 -6.77 0.63 3.30
N PHE A 190 -8.07 0.38 3.30
CA PHE A 190 -8.74 -0.37 2.21
C PHE A 190 -8.59 0.30 0.84
N ALA A 191 -8.74 1.63 0.79
CA ALA A 191 -8.71 2.39 -0.44
C ALA A 191 -7.37 2.28 -1.19
N LEU A 192 -6.26 2.01 -0.50
CA LEU A 192 -4.97 1.85 -1.18
C LEU A 192 -4.97 0.60 -2.05
N HIS A 193 -5.61 -0.47 -1.60
CA HIS A 193 -5.76 -1.67 -2.42
C HIS A 193 -6.74 -1.47 -3.59
N ASP A 194 -7.73 -0.58 -3.45
CA ASP A 194 -8.59 -0.18 -4.57
C ASP A 194 -7.76 0.63 -5.59
N GLU A 195 -6.95 1.57 -5.12
CA GLU A 195 -6.02 2.36 -5.94
C GLU A 195 -5.08 1.45 -6.74
N LEU A 196 -4.49 0.44 -6.11
CA LEU A 196 -3.63 -0.53 -6.79
C LEU A 196 -4.36 -1.30 -7.91
N ALA A 197 -5.63 -1.65 -7.70
CA ALA A 197 -6.44 -2.28 -8.74
C ALA A 197 -6.71 -1.31 -9.89
N PHE A 198 -7.05 -0.05 -9.59
CA PHE A 198 -7.27 0.96 -10.63
C PHE A 198 -5.99 1.33 -11.40
N LEU A 199 -4.82 1.25 -10.78
CA LEU A 199 -3.55 1.39 -11.51
C LEU A 199 -3.37 0.26 -12.54
N VAL A 200 -3.76 -0.97 -12.21
CA VAL A 200 -3.78 -2.08 -13.17
C VAL A 200 -4.82 -1.85 -14.26
N ASP A 201 -6.02 -1.37 -13.92
CA ASP A 201 -7.05 -1.00 -14.91
C ASP A 201 -6.60 0.15 -15.84
N ALA A 202 -5.78 1.08 -15.33
CA ALA A 202 -5.12 2.13 -16.10
C ALA A 202 -3.96 1.61 -16.97
N GLY A 203 -3.68 0.31 -16.89
CA GLY A 203 -2.73 -0.41 -17.73
C GLY A 203 -1.39 -0.70 -17.08
N CYS A 204 -1.15 -0.42 -15.79
CA CYS A 204 0.06 -0.87 -15.09
C CYS A 204 0.09 -2.40 -14.98
N THR A 205 1.29 -2.99 -14.99
CA THR A 205 1.41 -4.39 -14.54
C THR A 205 1.22 -4.47 -13.02
N PRO A 206 0.86 -5.63 -12.46
CA PRO A 206 0.78 -5.80 -11.01
C PRO A 206 2.09 -5.43 -10.28
N MET A 207 3.26 -5.73 -10.87
CA MET A 207 4.56 -5.29 -10.34
C MET A 207 4.68 -3.77 -10.30
N GLN A 208 4.26 -3.07 -11.35
CA GLN A 208 4.30 -1.61 -11.40
C GLN A 208 3.33 -0.98 -10.39
N ALA A 209 2.13 -1.54 -10.25
CA ALA A 209 1.19 -1.10 -9.22
C ALA A 209 1.78 -1.30 -7.81
N LEU A 210 2.36 -2.47 -7.52
CA LEU A 210 3.04 -2.72 -6.25
C LEU A 210 4.18 -1.73 -6.01
N GLN A 211 4.98 -1.42 -7.04
CA GLN A 211 6.07 -0.43 -6.95
C GLN A 211 5.56 0.98 -6.66
N ALA A 212 4.42 1.37 -7.23
CA ALA A 212 3.78 2.67 -6.99
C ALA A 212 3.42 2.89 -5.51
N ALA A 213 3.17 1.81 -4.76
CA ALA A 213 2.92 1.86 -3.31
C ALA A 213 4.13 1.42 -2.46
N THR A 214 5.32 1.23 -3.02
CA THR A 214 6.49 0.73 -2.25
C THR A 214 7.79 1.45 -2.65
N LYS A 215 8.42 1.00 -3.74
CA LYS A 215 9.70 1.50 -4.26
C LYS A 215 9.61 2.96 -4.71
N GLU A 216 8.53 3.34 -5.38
CA GLU A 216 8.41 4.67 -5.96
C GLU A 216 8.23 5.77 -4.90
N PRO A 217 7.41 5.60 -3.85
CA PRO A 217 7.38 6.52 -2.71
C PRO A 217 8.74 6.64 -2.02
N ALA A 218 9.42 5.52 -1.78
CA ALA A 218 10.75 5.54 -1.16
C ALA A 218 11.76 6.30 -2.03
N ARG A 219 11.69 6.16 -3.36
CA ARG A 219 12.50 6.91 -4.31
C ARG A 219 12.21 8.40 -4.27
N HIS A 220 10.93 8.77 -4.33
CA HIS A 220 10.53 10.17 -4.33
C HIS A 220 10.93 10.91 -3.04
N LEU A 221 10.91 10.20 -1.90
CA LEU A 221 11.26 10.75 -0.59
C LEU A 221 12.77 10.69 -0.28
N GLY A 222 13.61 10.25 -1.22
CA GLY A 222 15.06 10.09 -0.98
C GLY A 222 15.41 8.97 0.01
N ARG A 223 14.51 7.99 0.21
CA ARG A 223 14.64 6.87 1.16
C ARG A 223 14.91 5.52 0.49
N SER A 224 15.27 5.49 -0.79
CA SER A 224 15.59 4.25 -1.53
C SER A 224 16.65 3.38 -0.86
N ALA A 225 17.58 3.95 -0.10
CA ALA A 225 18.62 3.20 0.60
C ALA A 225 18.05 2.37 1.76
N THR A 226 16.90 2.76 2.32
CA THR A 226 16.38 2.22 3.58
C THR A 226 14.99 1.59 3.47
N HIS A 227 14.18 1.94 2.47
CA HIS A 227 12.77 1.48 2.36
C HIS A 227 12.38 1.05 0.94
N GLY A 228 11.18 0.49 0.80
CA GLY A 228 10.47 0.31 -0.48
C GLY A 228 10.79 -0.96 -1.27
N THR A 229 11.73 -1.79 -0.84
CA THR A 229 12.00 -3.11 -1.45
C THR A 229 12.39 -4.14 -0.39
N VAL A 230 12.22 -5.43 -0.69
CA VAL A 230 12.71 -6.52 0.18
C VAL A 230 14.18 -6.80 -0.17
N THR A 231 15.09 -6.01 0.39
CA THR A 231 16.53 -6.15 0.11
C THR A 231 17.36 -5.96 1.38
N ARG A 232 18.51 -6.64 1.46
CA ARG A 232 19.44 -6.55 2.59
C ARG A 232 19.79 -5.09 2.92
N GLY A 233 19.84 -4.78 4.21
CA GLY A 233 20.16 -3.45 4.77
C GLY A 233 18.94 -2.55 5.00
N LYS A 234 17.82 -2.83 4.34
CA LYS A 234 16.59 -2.04 4.46
C LYS A 234 15.80 -2.35 5.73
N VAL A 235 14.95 -1.42 6.13
CA VAL A 235 13.96 -1.60 7.19
C VAL A 235 13.04 -2.75 6.82
N ALA A 236 12.73 -3.59 7.80
CA ALA A 236 11.82 -4.71 7.63
C ALA A 236 10.36 -4.24 7.76
N ASP A 237 9.92 -3.49 6.75
CA ASP A 237 8.53 -3.23 6.45
C ASP A 237 8.08 -4.22 5.38
N LEU A 238 7.36 -5.27 5.77
CA LEU A 238 7.03 -6.43 4.96
C LEU A 238 5.58 -6.83 5.15
N LEU A 239 4.93 -7.27 4.07
CA LEU A 239 3.68 -8.01 4.14
C LEU A 239 3.92 -9.47 3.78
N VAL A 240 3.27 -10.36 4.52
CA VAL A 240 3.11 -11.76 4.14
C VAL A 240 1.69 -11.93 3.62
N LEU A 241 1.54 -12.38 2.38
CA LEU A 241 0.26 -12.53 1.69
C LEU A 241 -0.06 -14.01 1.49
N ASP A 242 -1.35 -14.35 1.57
CA ASP A 242 -1.86 -15.70 1.34
C ASP A 242 -2.00 -16.05 -0.16
N ALA A 243 -1.82 -15.09 -1.07
CA ALA A 243 -1.91 -15.30 -2.51
C ALA A 243 -0.99 -14.35 -3.29
N ASP A 244 -0.66 -14.72 -4.52
CA ASP A 244 0.30 -14.00 -5.37
C ASP A 244 -0.26 -12.63 -5.85
N PRO A 245 0.32 -11.49 -5.42
CA PRO A 245 -0.10 -10.19 -5.91
C PRO A 245 0.29 -9.90 -7.36
N LEU A 246 1.19 -10.70 -7.96
CA LEU A 246 1.53 -10.57 -9.39
C LEU A 246 0.56 -11.31 -10.31
N ALA A 247 -0.11 -12.35 -9.80
CA ALA A 247 -1.21 -13.00 -10.51
C ALA A 247 -2.48 -12.13 -10.52
N ASP A 248 -2.74 -11.46 -9.40
CA ASP A 248 -3.82 -10.47 -9.27
C ASP A 248 -3.47 -9.48 -8.16
N ILE A 249 -3.34 -8.20 -8.51
CA ILE A 249 -2.95 -7.16 -7.55
C ILE A 249 -3.92 -7.04 -6.37
N ARG A 250 -5.18 -7.48 -6.53
CA ARG A 250 -6.19 -7.53 -5.46
C ARG A 250 -5.80 -8.50 -4.35
N ASN A 251 -4.88 -9.45 -4.59
CA ASN A 251 -4.34 -10.34 -3.57
C ASN A 251 -3.51 -9.61 -2.51
N THR A 252 -3.14 -8.33 -2.72
CA THR A 252 -2.58 -7.49 -1.65
C THR A 252 -3.52 -7.33 -0.44
N ARG A 253 -4.83 -7.57 -0.60
CA ARG A 253 -5.81 -7.57 0.50
C ARG A 253 -5.77 -8.85 1.36
N LYS A 254 -5.20 -9.94 0.84
CA LYS A 254 -5.13 -11.25 1.50
C LYS A 254 -3.91 -11.33 2.41
N ILE A 255 -3.88 -10.46 3.43
CA ILE A 255 -2.74 -10.30 4.33
C ILE A 255 -2.79 -11.36 5.43
N HIS A 256 -1.77 -12.21 5.44
CA HIS A 256 -1.54 -13.21 6.47
C HIS A 256 -0.99 -12.58 7.75
N SER A 257 0.15 -11.88 7.63
CA SER A 257 0.84 -11.23 8.74
C SER A 257 1.65 -10.02 8.24
N ILE A 258 2.07 -9.15 9.16
CA ILE A 258 2.82 -7.94 8.84
C ILE A 258 4.12 -7.91 9.65
N VAL A 259 5.17 -7.36 9.08
CA VAL A 259 6.36 -6.92 9.81
C VAL A 259 6.47 -5.41 9.58
N ALA A 260 6.38 -4.60 10.62
CA ALA A 260 6.46 -3.14 10.53
C ALA A 260 7.61 -2.63 11.40
N GLY A 261 8.63 -2.03 10.78
CA GLY A 261 9.87 -1.67 11.46
C GLY A 261 10.56 -2.87 12.13
N GLY A 262 10.38 -4.08 11.61
CA GLY A 262 10.80 -5.34 12.22
C GLY A 262 9.93 -5.87 13.36
N ALA A 263 8.89 -5.15 13.79
CA ALA A 263 7.92 -5.69 14.74
C ALA A 263 6.95 -6.63 14.02
N TYR A 264 6.81 -7.85 14.52
CA TYR A 264 5.91 -8.84 13.92
C TYR A 264 4.48 -8.65 14.44
N VAL A 265 3.53 -8.53 13.51
CA VAL A 265 2.09 -8.57 13.78
C VAL A 265 1.58 -9.92 13.25
N SER A 266 1.25 -10.82 14.17
CA SER A 266 0.75 -12.14 13.81
C SER A 266 -0.65 -12.07 13.18
N PRO A 267 -1.14 -13.16 12.54
CA PRO A 267 -2.52 -13.21 12.05
C PRO A 267 -3.55 -12.90 13.16
N ALA A 268 -3.31 -13.39 14.38
CA ALA A 268 -4.17 -13.14 15.53
C ALA A 268 -4.12 -11.66 15.97
N ASP A 269 -2.93 -11.08 16.07
CA ASP A 269 -2.79 -9.65 16.44
C ASP A 269 -3.44 -8.75 15.39
N ARG A 270 -3.27 -9.08 14.10
CA ARG A 270 -3.92 -8.36 13.00
C ARG A 270 -5.44 -8.46 13.07
N ALA A 271 -5.98 -9.64 13.36
CA ALA A 271 -7.41 -9.82 13.57
C ALA A 271 -7.91 -8.97 14.76
N GLN A 272 -7.13 -8.88 15.83
CA GLN A 272 -7.44 -8.03 16.98
C GLN A 272 -7.45 -6.54 16.60
N LEU A 273 -6.46 -6.05 15.82
CA LEU A 273 -6.46 -4.66 15.34
C LEU A 273 -7.74 -4.33 14.57
N LEU A 274 -8.16 -5.23 13.66
CA LEU A 274 -9.41 -5.06 12.90
C LEU A 274 -10.64 -5.12 13.81
N SER A 275 -10.67 -6.02 14.78
CA SER A 275 -11.79 -6.14 15.72
C SER A 275 -11.93 -4.88 16.58
N THR A 276 -10.81 -4.35 17.10
CA THR A 276 -10.79 -3.12 17.88
C THR A 276 -11.25 -1.93 17.04
N ALA A 277 -10.74 -1.79 15.82
CA ALA A 277 -11.14 -0.70 14.92
C ALA A 277 -12.63 -0.78 14.51
N ALA A 278 -13.21 -1.99 14.47
CA ALA A 278 -14.64 -2.17 14.19
C ALA A 278 -15.57 -1.87 15.39
N ALA A 279 -15.00 -1.87 16.60
CA ALA A 279 -15.72 -1.64 17.85
C ALA A 279 -15.63 -0.19 18.36
N ALA A 280 -14.72 0.60 17.80
CA ALA A 280 -14.51 2.03 18.10
C ALA A 280 -15.57 2.92 17.44
#